data_AF-A0A0N0SZT8-F1
#
_entry.id   AF-A0A0N0SZT8-F1
#
_cell.length_a   1.000
_cell.length_b   1.000
_cell.length_c   1.000
_cell.angle_alpha   90.00
_cell.angle_beta   90.00
_cell.angle_gamma   90.00
#
_symmetry.space_group_name_H-M   'P 1'
#
loop_
_entity.id
_entity.type
_entity.pdbx_description
1 polymer ?
#
loop_
_entity_poly.entity_id
_entity_poly.type
_entity_poly.pdbx_seq_one_letter_code
_entity_poly.pdbx_strand_id
1 'polypeptide(L)'
;MPDLARTLRELPASCGPVRLIGVDGHAGSGKTTLAGRLAEALGGAPVLHLDDIASHGELFAWTGRLLPQVIEPLGRGETARYAPYDWRARRFGPPRALPPAPVVLIEGVGAGRRALRPHLAHLLWLEVPHEESWARGQLRDGEEQREFWAGWVEAERRHFAEDPSRPFADLLVRQAQEGYEVLRGPSGHPGPDQ
;
A
#
# COMPACT_ATOMS: atom_id res chain seq x y z
N MET A 1 16.80 -5.38 5.67
CA MET A 1 15.95 -5.46 4.45
C MET A 1 16.18 -6.72 3.61
N PRO A 2 17.42 -7.20 3.35
CA PRO A 2 17.64 -8.39 2.51
C PRO A 2 16.89 -9.64 2.99
N ASP A 3 16.79 -9.85 4.30
CA ASP A 3 16.06 -10.99 4.87
C ASP A 3 14.56 -10.91 4.61
N LEU A 4 13.95 -9.74 4.82
CA LEU A 4 12.53 -9.52 4.49
C LEU A 4 12.28 -9.77 3.00
N ALA A 5 13.12 -9.22 2.11
CA ALA A 5 13.00 -9.46 0.67
C ALA A 5 13.10 -10.95 0.32
N ARG A 6 14.00 -11.71 0.97
CA ARG A 6 14.11 -13.16 0.80
C ARG A 6 12.81 -13.86 1.19
N THR A 7 12.29 -13.57 2.39
CA THR A 7 11.02 -14.13 2.87
C THR A 7 9.87 -13.86 1.91
N LEU A 8 9.74 -12.62 1.41
CA LEU A 8 8.65 -12.27 0.49
C LEU A 8 8.75 -13.00 -0.86
N ARG A 9 9.95 -13.30 -1.36
CA ARG A 9 10.12 -14.08 -2.60
C ARG A 9 9.70 -15.54 -2.44
N GLU A 10 9.80 -16.08 -1.23
CA GLU A 10 9.51 -17.48 -0.93
C GLU A 10 8.02 -17.75 -0.66
N LEU A 11 7.22 -16.69 -0.48
CA LEU A 11 5.76 -16.82 -0.30
C LEU A 11 5.10 -17.55 -1.49
N PRO A 12 3.95 -18.19 -1.29
CA PRO A 12 3.11 -18.60 -2.41
C PRO A 12 2.59 -17.37 -3.17
N ALA A 13 2.36 -17.51 -4.48
CA ALA A 13 1.66 -16.48 -5.25
C ALA A 13 0.21 -16.35 -4.78
N SER A 14 -0.33 -15.14 -4.84
CA SER A 14 -1.64 -14.78 -4.26
C SER A 14 -2.59 -14.11 -5.27
N CYS A 15 -2.04 -13.62 -6.38
CA CYS A 15 -2.77 -12.93 -7.44
C CYS A 15 -2.36 -13.57 -8.76
N GLY A 16 -2.88 -14.77 -9.04
CA GLY A 16 -2.42 -15.58 -10.17
C GLY A 16 -0.95 -15.96 -10.02
N PRO A 17 -0.07 -15.66 -11.00
CA PRO A 17 1.36 -15.93 -10.90
C PRO A 17 2.11 -14.93 -9.99
N VAL A 18 1.44 -13.86 -9.54
CA VAL A 18 2.07 -12.74 -8.80
C VAL A 18 1.95 -12.93 -7.28
N ARG A 19 3.04 -12.68 -6.56
CA ARG A 19 3.02 -12.43 -5.11
C ARG A 19 2.73 -10.95 -4.88
N LEU A 20 1.50 -10.63 -4.49
CA LEU A 20 1.10 -9.25 -4.27
C LEU A 20 1.34 -8.86 -2.82
N ILE A 21 2.19 -7.88 -2.58
CA ILE A 21 2.54 -7.44 -1.22
C ILE A 21 1.92 -6.07 -0.95
N GLY A 22 1.10 -5.96 0.07
CA GLY A 22 0.55 -4.68 0.54
C GLY A 22 1.51 -4.00 1.51
N VAL A 23 1.74 -2.71 1.33
CA VAL A 23 2.48 -1.86 2.28
C VAL A 23 1.58 -0.71 2.72
N ASP A 24 1.01 -0.83 3.91
CA ASP A 24 0.04 0.12 4.47
C ASP A 24 0.61 0.79 5.74
N GLY A 25 -0.12 1.79 6.24
CA GLY A 25 0.30 2.68 7.32
C GLY A 25 -0.26 4.09 7.09
N HIS A 26 -0.23 4.93 8.12
CA HIS A 26 -0.74 6.30 8.05
C HIS A 26 -0.05 7.16 6.97
N ALA A 27 -0.76 8.15 6.43
CA ALA A 27 -0.14 9.15 5.56
C ALA A 27 1.04 9.83 6.26
N GLY A 28 2.14 10.02 5.53
CA GLY A 28 3.38 10.56 6.07
C GLY A 28 4.24 9.59 6.89
N SER A 29 3.85 8.30 7.05
CA SER A 29 4.64 7.33 7.81
C SER A 29 5.94 6.87 7.13
N GLY A 30 6.09 7.12 5.82
CA GLY A 30 7.29 6.74 5.04
C GLY A 30 7.14 5.47 4.20
N LYS A 31 5.92 5.02 3.92
CA LYS A 31 5.62 3.82 3.11
C LYS A 31 6.32 3.81 1.76
N THR A 32 6.26 4.92 1.02
CA THR A 32 6.91 5.06 -0.28
C THR A 32 8.42 4.80 -0.20
N THR A 33 9.09 5.30 0.85
CA THR A 33 10.52 5.04 1.08
C THR A 33 10.78 3.57 1.41
N LEU A 34 9.95 2.95 2.25
CA LEU A 34 10.05 1.52 2.57
C LEU A 34 9.83 0.65 1.33
N ALA A 35 8.80 0.96 0.53
CA ALA A 35 8.46 0.25 -0.69
C ALA A 35 9.57 0.35 -1.74
N GLY A 36 10.18 1.53 -1.91
CA GLY A 36 11.33 1.71 -2.81
C GLY A 36 12.54 0.85 -2.41
N ARG A 37 12.92 0.88 -1.12
CA ARG A 37 14.01 0.03 -0.60
C ARG A 37 13.72 -1.45 -0.73
N LEU A 38 12.46 -1.85 -0.53
CA LEU A 38 12.04 -3.23 -0.67
C LEU A 38 12.05 -3.66 -2.14
N ALA A 39 11.59 -2.81 -3.06
CA ALA A 39 11.63 -3.04 -4.49
C ALA A 39 13.06 -3.24 -5.00
N GLU A 40 14.01 -2.39 -4.59
CA GLU A 40 15.44 -2.56 -4.88
C GLU A 40 15.96 -3.89 -4.36
N ALA A 41 15.69 -4.21 -3.09
CA ALA A 41 16.10 -5.48 -2.49
C ALA A 41 15.46 -6.70 -3.18
N LEU A 42 14.29 -6.54 -3.80
CA LEU A 42 13.60 -7.58 -4.59
C LEU A 42 14.11 -7.68 -6.05
N GLY A 43 15.13 -6.91 -6.43
CA GLY A 43 15.69 -6.93 -7.78
C GLY A 43 14.95 -6.00 -8.77
N GLY A 44 14.37 -4.91 -8.27
CA GLY A 44 13.61 -3.95 -9.09
C GLY A 44 12.14 -4.32 -9.26
N ALA A 45 11.51 -4.87 -8.21
CA ALA A 45 10.09 -5.22 -8.26
C ALA A 45 9.21 -3.98 -8.55
N PRO A 46 8.16 -4.10 -9.40
CA PRO A 46 7.25 -2.99 -9.65
C PRO A 46 6.52 -2.54 -8.37
N VAL A 47 6.33 -1.23 -8.23
CA VAL A 47 5.56 -0.60 -7.15
C VAL A 47 4.37 0.15 -7.73
N LEU A 48 3.18 -0.19 -7.27
CA LEU A 48 1.97 0.58 -7.53
C LEU A 48 1.67 1.48 -6.34
N HIS A 49 1.57 2.78 -6.59
CA HIS A 49 1.17 3.78 -5.60
C HIS A 49 -0.34 3.93 -5.62
N LEU A 50 -1.02 3.72 -4.49
CA LEU A 50 -2.48 3.89 -4.42
C LEU A 50 -2.91 5.34 -4.66
N ASP A 51 -2.03 6.30 -4.45
CA ASP A 51 -2.25 7.71 -4.80
C ASP A 51 -2.43 7.90 -6.32
N ASP A 52 -1.90 7.00 -7.17
CA ASP A 52 -2.17 7.02 -8.61
C ASP A 52 -3.60 6.52 -8.93
N ILE A 53 -4.22 5.74 -8.04
CA ILE A 53 -5.54 5.14 -8.26
C ILE A 53 -6.65 5.94 -7.56
N ALA A 54 -6.35 6.55 -6.41
CA ALA A 54 -7.25 7.44 -5.70
C ALA A 54 -7.49 8.76 -6.46
N SER A 55 -8.49 9.53 -6.04
CA SER A 55 -8.76 10.86 -6.60
C SER A 55 -9.35 11.79 -5.56
N HIS A 56 -9.48 13.08 -5.86
CA HIS A 56 -10.14 14.03 -4.95
C HIS A 56 -11.60 13.64 -4.66
N GLY A 57 -12.29 12.98 -5.60
CA GLY A 57 -13.65 12.50 -5.39
C GLY A 57 -13.73 11.15 -4.68
N GLU A 58 -12.64 10.40 -4.66
CA GLU A 58 -12.58 9.02 -4.20
C GLU A 58 -11.26 8.76 -3.44
N LEU A 59 -11.08 9.40 -2.27
CA LEU A 59 -9.86 9.24 -1.46
C LEU A 59 -9.65 7.77 -1.04
N PHE A 60 -10.74 7.08 -0.69
CA PHE A 60 -10.73 5.67 -0.27
C PHE A 60 -11.76 4.78 -1.01
N ALA A 61 -12.50 5.36 -1.97
CA ALA A 61 -13.53 4.67 -2.75
C ALA A 61 -13.03 4.12 -4.09
N TRP A 62 -11.73 3.89 -4.22
CA TRP A 62 -11.07 3.59 -5.50
C TRP A 62 -10.99 2.09 -5.87
N THR A 63 -11.51 1.18 -5.02
CA THR A 63 -11.42 -0.27 -5.25
C THR A 63 -12.12 -0.73 -6.54
N GLY A 64 -13.21 -0.06 -6.93
CA GLY A 64 -13.90 -0.31 -8.20
C GLY A 64 -13.04 0.00 -9.43
N ARG A 65 -12.00 0.84 -9.28
CA ARG A 65 -10.98 1.10 -10.30
C ARG A 65 -9.85 0.09 -10.20
N LEU A 66 -9.31 -0.13 -9.00
CA LEU A 66 -8.14 -0.98 -8.79
C LEU A 66 -8.38 -2.43 -9.24
N LEU A 67 -9.52 -3.02 -8.86
CA LEU A 67 -9.79 -4.44 -9.12
C LEU A 67 -9.75 -4.78 -10.62
N PRO A 68 -10.57 -4.16 -11.49
CA PRO A 68 -10.57 -4.50 -12.92
C PRO A 68 -9.33 -3.99 -13.67
N GLN A 69 -8.71 -2.88 -13.25
CA GLN A 69 -7.57 -2.30 -13.98
C GLN A 69 -6.23 -2.96 -13.63
N VAL A 70 -6.12 -3.52 -12.41
CA VAL A 70 -4.85 -4.04 -11.88
C VAL A 70 -4.97 -5.46 -11.37
N ILE A 71 -5.81 -5.71 -10.38
CA ILE A 71 -5.81 -7.00 -9.67
C ILE A 71 -6.25 -8.13 -10.58
N GLU A 72 -7.32 -7.94 -11.35
CA GLU A 72 -7.83 -8.96 -12.27
C GLU A 72 -6.84 -9.30 -13.40
N PRO A 73 -6.25 -8.33 -14.14
CA PRO A 73 -5.20 -8.62 -15.12
C PRO A 73 -3.98 -9.32 -14.52
N LEU A 74 -3.45 -8.84 -13.38
CA LEU A 74 -2.32 -9.50 -12.72
C LEU A 74 -2.68 -10.94 -12.30
N GLY A 75 -3.92 -11.15 -11.83
CA GLY A 75 -4.47 -12.46 -11.50
C GLY A 75 -4.53 -13.43 -12.68
N ARG A 76 -4.62 -12.93 -13.91
CA ARG A 76 -4.52 -13.71 -15.15
C ARG A 76 -3.10 -13.81 -15.70
N GLY A 77 -2.11 -13.19 -15.06
CA GLY A 77 -0.75 -13.08 -15.58
C GLY A 77 -0.63 -12.13 -16.77
N GLU A 78 -1.55 -11.17 -16.89
CA GLU A 78 -1.59 -10.16 -17.95
C GLU A 78 -1.02 -8.82 -17.46
N THR A 79 -0.53 -8.01 -18.40
CA THR A 79 -0.12 -6.63 -18.11
C THR A 79 -1.34 -5.79 -17.74
N ALA A 80 -1.37 -5.33 -16.49
CA ALA A 80 -2.35 -4.36 -16.00
C ALA A 80 -2.14 -2.98 -16.65
N ARG A 81 -3.21 -2.18 -16.72
CA ARG A 81 -3.15 -0.80 -17.22
C ARG A 81 -4.04 0.09 -16.36
N TYR A 82 -3.43 1.06 -15.70
CA TYR A 82 -4.14 2.01 -14.84
C TYR A 82 -3.86 3.44 -15.28
N ALA A 83 -4.83 4.33 -15.10
CA ALA A 83 -4.65 5.75 -15.35
C ALA A 83 -4.24 6.44 -14.04
N PRO A 84 -3.02 6.99 -13.93
CA PRO A 84 -2.60 7.69 -12.72
C PRO A 84 -3.35 9.02 -12.57
N TYR A 85 -3.76 9.35 -11.34
CA TYR A 85 -4.41 10.61 -11.03
C TYR A 85 -3.39 11.73 -10.79
N ASP A 86 -3.48 12.82 -11.56
CA ASP A 86 -2.72 14.03 -11.30
C ASP A 86 -3.44 14.88 -10.26
N TRP A 87 -2.90 14.91 -9.04
CA TRP A 87 -3.46 15.66 -7.92
C TRP A 87 -3.43 17.18 -8.11
N ARG A 88 -2.50 17.71 -8.92
CA ARG A 88 -2.42 19.15 -9.22
C ARG A 88 -3.41 19.53 -10.32
N ALA A 89 -3.43 18.77 -11.41
CA ALA A 89 -4.32 18.99 -12.54
C ALA A 89 -5.75 18.48 -12.32
N ARG A 90 -5.98 17.77 -11.21
CA ARG A 90 -7.26 17.17 -10.77
C ARG A 90 -7.93 16.32 -11.86
N ARG A 91 -7.14 15.49 -12.55
CA ARG A 91 -7.62 14.60 -13.61
C ARG A 91 -6.76 13.37 -13.75
N PHE A 92 -7.33 12.32 -14.33
CA PHE A 92 -6.55 11.15 -14.74
C PHE A 92 -5.70 11.47 -15.97
N GLY A 93 -4.45 11.01 -15.94
CA GLY A 93 -3.53 11.06 -17.06
C GLY A 93 -3.68 9.86 -18.01
N PRO A 94 -2.79 9.75 -19.00
CA PRO A 94 -2.76 8.60 -19.91
C PRO A 94 -2.44 7.30 -19.15
N PRO A 95 -3.00 6.14 -19.57
CA PRO A 95 -2.75 4.87 -18.90
C PRO A 95 -1.28 4.46 -18.89
N ARG A 96 -0.81 3.96 -17.74
CA ARG A 96 0.50 3.34 -17.53
C ARG A 96 0.36 1.82 -17.47
N ALA A 97 1.34 1.12 -18.03
CA ALA A 97 1.41 -0.33 -17.97
C ALA A 97 2.07 -0.79 -16.67
N LEU A 98 1.53 -1.85 -16.08
CA LEU A 98 2.10 -2.58 -14.96
C LEU A 98 2.20 -4.06 -15.36
N PRO A 99 3.36 -4.51 -15.89
CA PRO A 99 3.53 -5.91 -16.26
C PRO A 99 3.52 -6.80 -15.00
N PRO A 100 3.06 -8.06 -15.11
CA PRO A 100 3.19 -9.02 -14.02
C PRO A 100 4.67 -9.27 -13.73
N ALA A 101 4.98 -9.47 -12.45
CA ALA A 101 6.31 -9.81 -11.97
C ALA A 101 6.20 -10.86 -10.85
N PRO A 102 7.28 -11.59 -10.52
CA PRO A 102 7.24 -12.57 -9.44
C PRO A 102 6.75 -12.00 -8.10
N VAL A 103 7.08 -10.72 -7.84
CA VAL A 103 6.58 -9.92 -6.72
C VAL A 103 6.17 -8.54 -7.26
N VAL A 104 5.01 -8.05 -6.82
CA VAL A 104 4.54 -6.68 -7.07
C VAL A 104 4.17 -6.06 -5.73
N LEU A 105 4.63 -4.83 -5.47
CA LEU A 105 4.28 -4.07 -4.27
C LEU A 105 3.10 -3.14 -4.58
N ILE A 106 2.10 -3.11 -3.69
CA ILE A 106 1.07 -2.07 -3.66
C ILE A 106 1.28 -1.28 -2.38
N GLU A 107 1.50 0.02 -2.49
CA GLU A 107 1.76 0.88 -1.33
C GLU A 107 0.79 2.06 -1.29
N GLY A 108 0.40 2.43 -0.08
CA GLY A 108 -0.45 3.60 0.15
C GLY A 108 -1.46 3.33 1.26
N VAL A 109 -2.13 4.39 1.69
CA VAL A 109 -3.15 4.29 2.74
C VAL A 109 -4.32 3.46 2.19
N GLY A 110 -4.60 2.34 2.86
CA GLY A 110 -5.63 1.39 2.42
C GLY A 110 -5.12 0.25 1.55
N ALA A 111 -3.80 0.04 1.42
CA ALA A 111 -3.24 -1.16 0.82
C ALA A 111 -3.63 -2.45 1.58
N GLY A 112 -4.02 -2.34 2.85
CA GLY A 112 -4.54 -3.42 3.67
C GLY A 112 -6.06 -3.47 3.78
N ARG A 113 -6.81 -2.78 2.89
CA ARG A 113 -8.28 -2.84 2.85
C ARG A 113 -8.80 -4.26 2.73
N ARG A 114 -9.96 -4.54 3.33
CA ARG A 114 -10.62 -5.85 3.28
C ARG A 114 -10.83 -6.37 1.85
N ALA A 115 -11.11 -5.48 0.90
CA ALA A 115 -11.27 -5.85 -0.51
C ALA A 115 -9.98 -6.31 -1.19
N LEU A 116 -8.80 -5.90 -0.68
CA LEU A 116 -7.50 -6.27 -1.24
C LEU A 116 -6.94 -7.54 -0.58
N ARG A 117 -7.19 -7.73 0.72
CA ARG A 117 -6.63 -8.85 1.51
C ARG A 117 -6.72 -10.23 0.83
N PRO A 118 -7.83 -10.62 0.17
CA PRO A 118 -7.90 -11.92 -0.52
C PRO A 118 -6.88 -12.11 -1.65
N HIS A 119 -6.30 -11.02 -2.15
CA HIS A 119 -5.32 -11.02 -3.24
C HIS A 119 -3.89 -10.83 -2.75
N LEU A 120 -3.69 -10.51 -1.47
CA LEU A 120 -2.36 -10.26 -0.90
C LEU A 120 -1.72 -11.59 -0.47
N ALA A 121 -0.46 -11.77 -0.83
CA ALA A 121 0.39 -12.82 -0.27
C ALA A 121 0.86 -12.43 1.14
N HIS A 122 0.98 -11.12 1.38
CA HIS A 122 1.39 -10.57 2.66
C HIS A 122 0.98 -9.09 2.77
N LEU A 123 0.56 -8.66 3.96
CA LEU A 123 0.35 -7.27 4.33
C LEU A 123 1.39 -6.81 5.36
N LEU A 124 2.13 -5.77 5.00
CA LEU A 124 3.07 -5.05 5.86
C LEU A 124 2.40 -3.78 6.37
N TRP A 125 2.45 -3.55 7.69
CA TRP A 125 2.02 -2.28 8.29
C TRP A 125 3.23 -1.51 8.81
N LEU A 126 3.45 -0.30 8.29
CA LEU A 126 4.47 0.61 8.78
C LEU A 126 3.98 1.31 10.04
N GLU A 127 4.49 0.87 11.17
CA GLU A 127 4.13 1.31 12.51
C GLU A 127 4.88 2.60 12.85
N VAL A 128 4.16 3.71 12.71
CA VAL A 128 4.54 5.04 13.18
C VAL A 128 3.30 5.64 13.85
N PRO A 129 3.42 6.28 15.03
CA PRO A 129 2.29 6.98 15.62
C PRO A 129 1.62 7.91 14.60
N HIS A 130 0.28 7.90 14.55
CA HIS A 130 -0.45 8.61 13.50
C HIS A 130 -0.23 10.13 13.57
N GLU A 131 -0.17 10.72 14.78
CA GLU A 131 0.10 12.14 14.97
C GLU A 131 1.49 12.53 14.43
N GLU A 132 2.50 11.72 14.70
CA GLU A 132 3.85 11.92 14.16
C GLU A 132 3.86 11.78 12.64
N SER A 133 3.13 10.80 12.10
CA SER A 133 3.04 10.55 10.66
C SER A 133 2.42 11.75 9.94
N TRP A 134 1.29 12.26 10.43
CA TRP A 134 0.63 13.43 9.86
C TRP A 134 1.46 14.70 10.03
N ALA A 135 2.15 14.88 11.16
CA ALA A 135 3.04 16.02 11.35
C ALA A 135 4.17 16.01 10.30
N ARG A 136 4.81 14.85 10.07
CA ARG A 136 5.85 14.69 9.03
C ARG A 136 5.31 14.96 7.63
N GLY A 137 4.11 14.46 7.32
CA GLY A 137 3.46 14.68 6.03
C GLY A 137 3.14 16.16 5.78
N GLN A 138 2.53 16.82 6.75
CA GLN A 138 2.21 18.25 6.67
C GLN A 138 3.48 19.12 6.52
N LEU A 139 4.53 18.81 7.27
CA LEU A 139 5.82 19.52 7.15
C LEU A 139 6.45 19.37 5.76
N ARG A 140 6.35 18.18 5.17
CA ARG A 140 6.89 17.91 3.83
C ARG A 140 6.09 18.63 2.74
N ASP A 141 4.77 18.62 2.84
CA ASP A 141 3.89 19.11 1.77
C ASP A 141 3.62 20.63 1.87
N GLY A 142 3.93 21.23 3.02
CA GLY A 142 3.93 22.66 3.23
C GLY A 142 2.56 23.26 3.58
N GLU A 143 2.60 24.54 3.93
CA GLU A 143 1.44 25.29 4.44
C GLU A 143 0.29 25.43 3.44
N GLU A 144 0.59 25.45 2.14
CA GLU A 144 -0.37 25.59 1.05
C GLU A 144 -1.37 24.41 0.99
N GLN A 145 -1.01 23.28 1.60
CA GLN A 145 -1.82 22.06 1.62
C GLN A 145 -2.57 21.85 2.94
N ARG A 146 -2.61 22.83 3.85
CA ARG A 146 -3.24 22.66 5.18
C ARG A 146 -4.71 22.22 5.13
N GLU A 147 -5.52 22.87 4.30
CA GLU A 147 -6.95 22.53 4.17
C GLU A 147 -7.14 21.12 3.58
N PHE A 148 -6.29 20.75 2.62
CA PHE A 148 -6.25 19.40 2.07
C PHE A 148 -5.88 18.37 3.15
N TRP A 149 -4.86 18.66 3.96
CA TRP A 149 -4.45 17.79 5.07
C TRP A 149 -5.53 17.64 6.13
N ALA A 150 -6.29 18.69 6.46
CA ALA A 150 -7.41 18.60 7.39
C ALA A 150 -8.49 17.63 6.87
N GLY A 151 -8.88 17.77 5.59
CA GLY A 151 -9.83 16.86 4.96
C GLY A 151 -9.31 15.43 4.82
N TRP A 152 -8.02 15.27 4.49
CA TRP A 152 -7.35 13.98 4.39
C TRP A 152 -7.33 13.24 5.72
N VAL A 153 -6.92 13.91 6.79
CA VAL A 153 -6.79 13.32 8.12
C VAL A 153 -8.13 12.80 8.61
N GLU A 154 -9.21 13.54 8.41
CA GLU A 154 -10.56 13.07 8.75
C GLU A 154 -10.96 11.85 7.91
N ALA A 155 -10.72 11.90 6.60
CA ALA A 155 -11.03 10.78 5.71
C ALA A 155 -10.23 9.52 6.06
N GLU A 156 -8.94 9.65 6.42
CA GLU A 156 -8.07 8.54 6.81
C GLU A 156 -8.53 7.94 8.15
N ARG A 157 -8.85 8.76 9.16
CA ARG A 157 -9.39 8.28 10.43
C ARG A 157 -10.65 7.46 10.20
N ARG A 158 -11.58 8.00 9.41
CA ARG A 158 -12.81 7.31 9.03
C ARG A 158 -12.51 5.99 8.32
N HIS A 159 -11.59 6.01 7.35
CA HIS A 159 -11.20 4.81 6.62
C HIS A 159 -10.71 3.70 7.56
N PHE A 160 -9.77 3.99 8.47
CA PHE A 160 -9.25 2.97 9.38
C PHE A 160 -10.23 2.57 10.49
N ALA A 161 -11.17 3.45 10.86
CA ALA A 161 -12.25 3.07 11.76
C ALA A 161 -13.23 2.06 11.11
N GLU A 162 -13.53 2.24 9.82
CA GLU A 162 -14.46 1.38 9.07
C GLU A 162 -13.82 0.11 8.50
N ASP A 163 -12.55 0.17 8.08
CA ASP A 163 -11.80 -0.94 7.49
C ASP A 163 -10.32 -0.92 7.94
N PRO A 164 -10.03 -1.35 9.18
CA PRO A 164 -8.69 -1.25 9.75
C PRO A 164 -7.72 -2.23 9.09
N SER A 165 -6.56 -1.76 8.64
CA SER A 165 -5.51 -2.62 8.07
C SER A 165 -4.63 -3.28 9.13
N ARG A 166 -4.21 -2.52 10.16
CA ARG A 166 -3.22 -2.95 11.16
C ARG A 166 -3.52 -4.31 11.83
N PRO A 167 -4.74 -4.63 12.28
CA PRO A 167 -5.05 -5.93 12.89
C PRO A 167 -4.86 -7.15 11.97
N PHE A 168 -4.85 -6.91 10.66
CA PHE A 168 -4.72 -7.94 9.62
C PHE A 168 -3.32 -7.94 8.98
N ALA A 169 -2.43 -7.05 9.40
CA ALA A 169 -1.06 -7.10 8.93
C ALA A 169 -0.39 -8.36 9.48
N ASP A 170 0.28 -9.12 8.62
CA ASP A 170 1.06 -10.29 9.07
C ASP A 170 2.47 -9.88 9.54
N LEU A 171 2.94 -8.68 9.18
CA LEU A 171 4.16 -8.08 9.73
C LEU A 171 3.96 -6.60 10.09
N LEU A 172 4.49 -6.20 11.23
CA LEU A 172 4.69 -4.80 11.59
C LEU A 172 6.12 -4.40 11.25
N VAL A 173 6.28 -3.26 10.57
CA VAL A 173 7.57 -2.70 10.21
C VAL A 173 7.76 -1.39 10.97
N ARG A 174 8.89 -1.24 11.68
CA ARG A 174 9.21 -0.02 12.43
C ARG A 174 10.50 0.57 11.91
N GLN A 175 10.56 1.90 11.83
CA GLN A 175 11.81 2.58 11.53
C GLN A 175 12.72 2.55 12.77
N ALA A 176 13.93 2.04 12.62
CA ALA A 176 14.96 2.03 13.66
C ALA A 176 16.04 3.09 13.36
N GLN A 177 16.98 3.31 14.30
CA GLN A 177 18.14 4.18 14.05
C GLN A 177 18.91 3.75 12.80
N GLU A 178 19.04 2.44 12.59
CA GLU A 178 19.62 1.85 11.39
C GLU A 178 18.60 0.93 10.71
N GLY A 179 18.01 1.41 9.61
CA GLY A 179 17.12 0.61 8.77
C GLY A 179 15.72 0.40 9.34
N TYR A 180 15.26 -0.85 9.35
CA TYR A 180 13.91 -1.23 9.74
C TYR A 180 13.92 -2.49 10.60
N GLU A 181 13.16 -2.45 11.69
CA GLU A 181 12.81 -3.61 12.51
C GLU A 181 11.54 -4.25 11.94
N VAL A 182 11.52 -5.58 11.87
CA VAL A 182 10.37 -6.36 11.38
C VAL A 182 9.88 -7.25 12.52
N LEU A 183 8.62 -7.07 12.91
CA LEU A 183 7.97 -7.80 13.99
C LEU A 183 6.80 -8.60 13.41
N ARG A 184 6.44 -9.70 14.08
CA ARG A 184 5.21 -10.41 13.75
C ARG A 184 4.01 -9.48 13.91
N GLY A 185 3.12 -9.55 12.93
CA GLY A 185 1.84 -8.87 12.97
C GLY A 185 0.94 -9.36 14.10
N PRO A 186 -0.09 -8.58 14.46
CA PRO A 186 -1.11 -9.03 15.43
C PRO A 186 -1.92 -10.23 14.94
N SER A 187 -1.86 -10.54 13.62
CA SER A 187 -2.41 -11.71 12.95
C SER A 187 -3.73 -12.21 13.56
N GLY A 188 -4.82 -11.47 13.32
CA GLY A 188 -6.20 -11.89 13.56
C GLY A 188 -6.75 -12.80 12.45
N HIS A 189 -5.97 -13.77 11.94
CA HIS A 189 -6.50 -14.79 11.05
C HIS A 189 -7.02 -15.96 11.88
N PRO A 190 -8.34 -16.23 11.94
CA PRO A 190 -8.78 -17.57 12.27
C PRO A 190 -8.25 -18.47 11.15
N GLY A 191 -7.48 -19.51 11.50
CA GLY A 191 -7.22 -20.59 10.55
C GLY A 191 -8.54 -21.19 10.09
N PRO A 192 -8.56 -21.97 8.99
CA PRO A 192 -9.79 -22.54 8.43
C PRO A 192 -10.56 -23.52 9.34
N ASP A 193 -10.18 -23.68 10.61
CA ASP A 193 -10.85 -24.53 11.61
C ASP A 193 -11.10 -23.79 12.94
N GLN A 194 -11.96 -22.76 12.93
CA GLN A 194 -12.70 -22.30 14.13
C GLN A 194 -14.11 -21.84 13.76
#